data_AF-J9WI84-F1
#
_entry.id   AF-J9WI84-F1
#
_cell.length_a   1.000
_cell.length_b   1.000
_cell.length_c   1.000
_cell.angle_alpha   90.00
_cell.angle_beta   90.00
_cell.angle_gamma   90.00
#
_symmetry.space_group_name_H-M   'P 1'
#
loop_
_entity.id
_entity.type
_entity.pdbx_description
1 polymer ?
#
loop_
_entity_poly.entity_id
_entity_poly.type
_entity_poly.pdbx_seq_one_letter_code
_entity_poly.pdbx_strand_id
1 'polypeptide(L)'
;MTAVGGFPILSQVLAWPTQHLTEAADYWEALGARSFAVANQVWRDGLAIDWQGRAADALRTATHADMQKTSAVVDQLQVAAKAARSGASDLSAARSRVRYVVEDAFRAGFDVREDMSVTDRSTAGSIAQRAIRQSQAQTYADDIRQRAAQVVALDQQVAGKVTAAVAGIRDTFPPEPNPDEPRPRPKVQAVDNHTFKQEPPPAGSYPTNEVVAEATELDGNHVVLRRGYYDERTQQGFGWDKAFWRHHVTNPNVFKDLISHSRPISSKDGTLVYEVPINRVHCTQGSFGIADCEDTGESLTMRIVVNVNEGRAGIPDGGQKGVISMYPLAGGSGVVEVEPGWTLCPPWVNKNVPIN
;
A
#
# COMPACT_ATOMS: atom_id res chain seq x y z
N MET A 1 18.83 -10.88 4.65
CA MET A 1 19.74 -11.66 3.77
C MET A 1 20.94 -10.80 3.47
N THR A 2 22.10 -11.20 3.99
CA THR A 2 23.39 -10.53 3.81
C THR A 2 23.99 -10.96 2.48
N ALA A 3 23.96 -10.09 1.47
CA ALA A 3 24.78 -10.26 0.28
C ALA A 3 26.13 -9.56 0.53
N VAL A 4 27.19 -10.36 0.66
CA VAL A 4 28.55 -9.89 0.37
C VAL A 4 28.62 -9.75 -1.15
N GLY A 5 28.07 -8.66 -1.68
CA GLY A 5 27.96 -8.41 -3.12
C GLY A 5 29.03 -7.43 -3.57
N GLY A 6 29.77 -7.76 -4.63
CA GLY A 6 30.65 -6.81 -5.31
C GLY A 6 29.90 -5.55 -5.75
N PHE A 7 30.65 -4.51 -6.12
CA PHE A 7 30.10 -3.27 -6.65
C PHE A 7 29.06 -3.55 -7.76
N PRO A 8 27.89 -2.89 -7.75
CA PRO A 8 26.81 -3.20 -8.68
C PRO A 8 27.23 -3.01 -10.13
N ILE A 9 26.77 -3.92 -11.00
CA ILE A 9 27.00 -3.83 -12.45
C ILE A 9 26.16 -2.70 -13.06
N LEU A 10 26.54 -2.25 -14.26
CA LEU A 10 25.94 -1.08 -14.90
C LEU A 10 24.41 -1.15 -15.00
N SER A 11 23.88 -2.27 -15.46
CA SER A 11 22.44 -2.49 -15.55
C SER A 11 21.72 -2.35 -14.20
N GLN A 12 22.33 -2.82 -13.10
CA GLN A 12 21.78 -2.66 -11.75
C GLN A 12 21.76 -1.19 -11.30
N VAL A 13 22.84 -0.44 -11.61
CA VAL A 13 22.89 1.01 -11.32
C VAL A 13 21.84 1.77 -12.14
N LEU A 14 21.66 1.44 -13.42
CA LEU A 14 20.67 2.06 -14.29
C LEU A 14 19.22 1.68 -13.94
N ALA A 15 19.02 0.54 -13.27
CA ALA A 15 17.73 0.08 -12.78
C ALA A 15 17.52 0.35 -11.28
N TRP A 16 18.36 1.19 -10.64
CA TRP A 16 18.32 1.40 -9.19
C TRP A 16 16.90 1.74 -8.71
N PRO A 17 16.32 0.96 -7.79
CA PRO A 17 14.92 1.10 -7.42
C PRO A 17 14.72 2.27 -6.45
N THR A 18 13.67 3.06 -6.65
CA THR A 18 13.30 4.19 -5.76
C THR A 18 11.85 4.14 -5.29
N GLN A 19 11.02 3.29 -5.88
CA GLN A 19 9.58 3.20 -5.61
C GLN A 19 9.26 2.89 -4.14
N HIS A 20 10.05 2.01 -3.52
CA HIS A 20 9.87 1.63 -2.12
C HIS A 20 9.97 2.83 -1.16
N LEU A 21 10.77 3.85 -1.49
CA LEU A 21 10.89 5.07 -0.67
C LEU A 21 9.62 5.94 -0.76
N THR A 22 9.04 6.08 -1.95
CA THR A 22 7.79 6.83 -2.13
C THR A 22 6.60 6.11 -1.50
N GLU A 23 6.54 4.78 -1.63
CA GLU A 23 5.49 3.98 -0.99
C GLU A 23 5.58 4.00 0.54
N ALA A 24 6.80 3.91 1.10
CA ALA A 24 7.01 4.04 2.53
C ALA A 24 6.59 5.42 3.05
N ALA A 25 6.91 6.49 2.31
CA ALA A 25 6.51 7.84 2.68
C ALA A 25 4.98 8.00 2.74
N ASP A 26 4.27 7.55 1.70
CA ASP A 26 2.81 7.59 1.64
C ASP A 26 2.18 6.77 2.78
N TYR A 27 2.75 5.59 3.05
CA TYR A 27 2.31 4.73 4.15
C TYR A 27 2.46 5.41 5.51
N TRP A 28 3.61 6.00 5.81
CA TRP A 28 3.87 6.65 7.11
C TRP A 28 2.99 7.87 7.35
N GLU A 29 2.73 8.68 6.32
CA GLU A 29 1.80 9.81 6.44
C GLU A 29 0.38 9.34 6.70
N ALA A 30 -0.08 8.33 5.95
CA ALA A 30 -1.42 7.79 6.13
C ALA A 30 -1.59 7.10 7.50
N LEU A 31 -0.58 6.38 7.96
CA LEU A 31 -0.54 5.78 9.30
C LEU A 31 -0.60 6.87 10.37
N GLY A 32 0.26 7.89 10.28
CA GLY A 32 0.30 8.98 11.25
C GLY A 32 -1.03 9.72 11.34
N ALA A 33 -1.63 10.09 10.19
CA ALA A 33 -2.91 10.77 10.14
C ALA A 33 -4.04 9.96 10.82
N ARG A 34 -4.13 8.64 10.53
CA ARG A 34 -5.13 7.75 11.14
C ARG A 34 -4.90 7.62 12.64
N SER A 35 -3.67 7.39 13.08
CA SER A 35 -3.35 7.21 14.50
C SER A 35 -3.66 8.46 15.32
N PHE A 36 -3.29 9.65 14.81
CA PHE A 36 -3.61 10.90 15.49
C PHE A 36 -5.11 11.17 15.51
N ALA A 37 -5.83 10.89 14.41
CA ALA A 37 -7.29 11.06 14.37
C ALA A 37 -7.99 10.24 15.46
N VAL A 38 -7.60 8.98 15.65
CA VAL A 38 -8.13 8.09 16.70
C VAL A 38 -7.78 8.64 18.09
N ALA A 39 -6.51 8.97 18.35
CA ALA A 39 -6.10 9.46 19.67
C ALA A 39 -6.78 10.78 20.04
N ASN A 40 -6.89 11.70 19.08
CA ASN A 40 -7.58 12.97 19.26
C ASN A 40 -9.09 12.77 19.48
N GLN A 41 -9.73 11.85 18.75
CA GLN A 41 -11.14 11.55 18.94
C GLN A 41 -11.41 11.00 20.35
N VAL A 42 -10.63 10.02 20.81
CA VAL A 42 -10.79 9.44 22.16
C VAL A 42 -10.67 10.51 23.24
N TRP A 43 -9.69 11.42 23.13
CA TRP A 43 -9.55 12.52 24.05
C TRP A 43 -10.76 13.48 24.02
N ARG A 44 -11.23 13.85 22.82
CA ARG A 44 -12.40 14.74 22.66
C ARG A 44 -13.69 14.12 23.20
N ASP A 45 -13.90 12.83 22.97
CA ASP A 45 -15.07 12.11 23.46
C ASP A 45 -15.05 12.04 25.00
N GLY A 46 -13.88 11.82 25.60
CA GLY A 46 -13.70 11.86 27.06
C GLY A 46 -13.95 13.24 27.69
N LEU A 47 -13.77 14.32 26.93
CA LEU A 47 -14.13 15.68 27.36
C LEU A 47 -15.63 15.97 27.21
N ALA A 48 -16.31 15.36 26.24
CA ALA A 48 -17.71 15.62 25.93
C ALA A 48 -18.70 14.95 26.90
N ILE A 49 -18.27 13.93 27.64
CA ILE A 49 -19.12 13.22 28.60
C ILE A 49 -19.22 14.02 29.90
N ASP A 50 -20.45 14.21 30.40
CA ASP A 50 -20.76 14.80 31.71
C ASP A 50 -20.48 13.80 32.85
N TRP A 51 -19.24 13.33 32.91
CA TRP A 51 -18.71 12.48 33.97
C TRP A 51 -17.76 13.30 34.84
N GLN A 52 -17.94 13.24 36.15
CA GLN A 52 -17.21 14.06 37.11
C GLN A 52 -16.51 13.22 38.17
N GLY A 53 -15.51 13.82 38.81
CA GLY A 53 -14.72 13.21 39.88
C GLY A 53 -13.38 12.64 39.41
N ARG A 54 -12.58 12.17 40.38
CA ARG A 54 -11.17 11.82 40.18
C ARG A 54 -10.89 10.82 39.04
N ALA A 55 -11.81 9.90 38.80
CA ALA A 55 -11.65 8.91 37.72
C ALA A 55 -11.83 9.54 36.32
N ALA A 56 -12.74 10.51 36.18
CA ALA A 56 -12.92 11.27 34.94
C ALA A 56 -11.68 12.14 34.66
N ASP A 57 -11.13 12.79 35.70
CA ASP A 57 -9.92 13.59 35.56
C ASP A 57 -8.73 12.73 35.14
N ALA A 58 -8.56 11.55 35.75
CA ALA A 58 -7.51 10.60 35.38
C ALA A 58 -7.64 10.12 33.92
N LEU A 59 -8.86 9.82 33.43
CA LEU A 59 -9.10 9.45 32.04
C LEU A 59 -8.70 10.58 31.09
N ARG A 60 -9.13 11.82 31.35
CA ARG A 60 -8.84 12.99 30.51
C ARG A 60 -7.34 13.28 30.47
N THR A 61 -6.64 13.20 31.60
CA THR A 61 -5.19 13.34 31.65
C THR A 61 -4.48 12.25 30.86
N ALA A 62 -4.88 10.99 31.00
CA ALA A 62 -4.25 9.87 30.29
C ALA A 62 -4.42 9.98 28.77
N THR A 63 -5.67 10.18 28.31
CA THR A 63 -5.99 10.31 26.89
C THR A 63 -5.35 11.52 26.23
N HIS A 64 -5.24 12.65 26.94
CA HIS A 64 -4.48 13.81 26.47
C HIS A 64 -2.99 13.48 26.31
N ALA A 65 -2.39 12.78 27.27
CA ALA A 65 -0.99 12.37 27.20
C ALA A 65 -0.74 11.40 26.03
N ASP A 66 -1.66 10.47 25.77
CA ASP A 66 -1.57 9.55 24.63
C ASP A 66 -1.72 10.27 23.29
N MET A 67 -2.62 11.25 23.19
CA MET A 67 -2.73 12.13 22.02
C MET A 67 -1.43 12.90 21.77
N GLN A 68 -0.83 13.48 22.81
CA GLN A 68 0.44 14.21 22.69
C GLN A 68 1.60 13.31 22.24
N LYS A 69 1.73 12.11 22.82
CA LYS A 69 2.73 11.12 22.37
C LYS A 69 2.52 10.71 20.92
N THR A 70 1.27 10.46 20.53
CA THR A 70 0.91 10.10 19.17
C THR A 70 1.26 11.22 18.20
N SER A 71 0.96 12.48 18.54
CA SER A 71 1.34 13.65 17.74
C SER A 71 2.86 13.72 17.51
N ALA A 72 3.67 13.50 18.55
CA ALA A 72 5.12 13.52 18.43
C ALA A 72 5.64 12.40 17.50
N VAL A 73 5.00 11.22 17.52
CA VAL A 73 5.31 10.13 16.58
C VAL A 73 4.90 10.49 15.15
N VAL A 74 3.75 11.15 14.97
CA VAL A 74 3.33 11.64 13.64
C VAL A 74 4.36 12.61 13.08
N ASP A 75 4.88 13.53 13.88
CA ASP A 75 5.92 14.46 13.45
C ASP A 75 7.19 13.72 12.99
N GLN A 76 7.61 12.67 13.71
CA GLN A 76 8.74 11.82 13.31
C GLN A 76 8.47 11.07 11.99
N LEU A 77 7.27 10.50 11.83
CA LEU A 77 6.86 9.82 10.60
C LEU A 77 6.83 10.77 9.40
N GLN A 78 6.43 12.03 9.60
CA GLN A 78 6.50 13.06 8.55
C GLN A 78 7.95 13.40 8.17
N VAL A 79 8.86 13.49 9.14
CA VAL A 79 10.30 13.67 8.86
C VAL A 79 10.85 12.50 8.07
N ALA A 80 10.49 11.26 8.42
CA ALA A 80 10.88 10.05 7.69
C ALA A 80 10.33 10.06 6.25
N ALA A 81 9.04 10.39 6.07
CA ALA A 81 8.40 10.48 4.76
C ALA A 81 9.08 11.53 3.86
N LYS A 82 9.40 12.70 4.41
CA LYS A 82 10.15 13.74 3.69
C LYS A 82 11.54 13.24 3.27
N ALA A 83 12.28 12.61 4.19
CA ALA A 83 13.61 12.07 3.88
C ALA A 83 13.56 11.02 2.77
N ALA A 84 12.55 10.13 2.79
CA ALA A 84 12.36 9.10 1.78
C ALA A 84 12.00 9.69 0.40
N ARG A 85 11.05 10.65 0.33
CA ARG A 85 10.69 11.30 -0.95
C ARG A 85 11.84 12.09 -1.56
N SER A 86 12.55 12.88 -0.75
CA SER A 86 13.74 13.59 -1.21
C SER A 86 14.81 12.61 -1.69
N GLY A 87 15.06 11.54 -0.93
CA GLY A 87 16.00 10.48 -1.31
C GLY A 87 15.65 9.80 -2.63
N ALA A 88 14.36 9.50 -2.87
CA ALA A 88 13.89 8.93 -4.13
C ALA A 88 14.16 9.84 -5.33
N SER A 89 13.92 11.14 -5.17
CA SER A 89 14.22 12.15 -6.19
C SER A 89 15.71 12.25 -6.46
N ASP A 90 16.53 12.33 -5.41
CA ASP A 90 17.99 12.46 -5.53
C ASP A 90 18.61 11.21 -6.20
N LEU A 91 18.15 10.01 -5.83
CA LEU A 91 18.58 8.75 -6.43
C LEU A 91 18.18 8.64 -7.90
N SER A 92 16.96 9.04 -8.25
CA SER A 92 16.50 9.10 -9.65
C SER A 92 17.36 10.05 -10.49
N ALA A 93 17.72 11.21 -9.93
CA ALA A 93 18.61 12.16 -10.58
C ALA A 93 20.04 11.61 -10.72
N ALA A 94 20.58 10.93 -9.70
CA ALA A 94 21.89 10.28 -9.75
C ALA A 94 21.95 9.18 -10.82
N ARG A 95 20.93 8.33 -10.88
CA ARG A 95 20.76 7.30 -11.92
C ARG A 95 20.71 7.91 -13.32
N SER A 96 19.97 9.01 -13.49
CA SER A 96 19.90 9.74 -14.77
C SER A 96 21.27 10.28 -15.19
N ARG A 97 22.09 10.77 -14.24
CA ARG A 97 23.47 11.22 -14.52
C ARG A 97 24.38 10.08 -15.01
N VAL A 98 24.22 8.85 -14.49
CA VAL A 98 24.93 7.66 -15.00
C VAL A 98 24.49 7.35 -16.43
N ARG A 99 23.17 7.34 -16.68
CA ARG A 99 22.62 7.10 -18.02
C ARG A 99 23.18 8.09 -19.06
N TYR A 100 23.22 9.38 -18.73
CA TYR A 100 23.70 10.40 -19.69
C TYR A 100 25.17 10.23 -20.07
N VAL A 101 26.07 9.91 -19.13
CA VAL A 101 27.48 9.68 -19.48
C VAL A 101 27.66 8.41 -20.31
N VAL A 102 26.83 7.38 -20.09
CA VAL A 102 26.82 6.16 -20.91
C VAL A 102 26.34 6.48 -22.33
N GLU A 103 25.26 7.25 -22.48
CA GLU A 103 24.78 7.72 -23.77
C GLU A 103 25.83 8.58 -24.51
N ASP A 104 26.53 9.46 -23.80
CA ASP A 104 27.60 10.28 -24.37
C ASP A 104 28.79 9.43 -24.84
N ALA A 105 29.16 8.38 -24.09
CA ALA A 105 30.17 7.42 -24.52
C ALA A 105 29.73 6.68 -25.79
N PHE A 106 28.47 6.24 -25.86
CA PHE A 106 27.91 5.61 -27.06
C PHE A 106 27.91 6.54 -28.27
N ARG A 107 27.50 7.81 -28.11
CA ARG A 107 27.53 8.83 -29.17
C ARG A 107 28.95 9.15 -29.64
N ALA A 108 29.93 9.06 -28.74
CA ALA A 108 31.36 9.21 -29.05
C ALA A 108 31.98 7.96 -29.70
N GLY A 109 31.18 6.93 -30.01
CA GLY A 109 31.62 5.72 -30.71
C GLY A 109 32.32 4.70 -29.82
N PHE A 110 32.06 4.73 -28.51
CA PHE A 110 32.53 3.71 -27.58
C PHE A 110 31.39 2.75 -27.22
N ASP A 111 31.75 1.55 -26.77
CA ASP A 111 30.84 0.60 -26.13
C ASP A 111 31.13 0.51 -24.64
N VAL A 112 30.08 0.47 -23.82
CA VAL A 112 30.18 0.37 -22.35
C VAL A 112 29.71 -1.02 -21.92
N ARG A 113 30.52 -1.72 -21.13
CA ARG A 113 30.21 -3.07 -20.62
C ARG A 113 29.60 -3.02 -19.21
N GLU A 114 29.07 -4.15 -18.75
CA GLU A 114 28.44 -4.28 -17.43
C GLU A 114 29.39 -3.97 -16.26
N ASP A 115 30.69 -4.19 -16.44
CA ASP A 115 31.74 -3.83 -15.48
C ASP A 115 32.14 -2.34 -15.54
N MET A 116 31.42 -1.53 -16.32
CA MET A 116 31.67 -0.11 -16.58
C MET A 116 33.02 0.17 -17.25
N SER A 117 33.63 -0.85 -17.86
CA SER A 117 34.73 -0.64 -18.79
C SER A 117 34.21 -0.12 -20.12
N VAL A 118 35.01 0.74 -20.77
CA VAL A 118 34.66 1.40 -22.03
C VAL A 118 35.66 0.97 -23.09
N THR A 119 35.16 0.53 -24.24
CA THR A 119 35.97 0.04 -25.37
C THR A 119 35.68 0.83 -26.63
N ASP A 120 36.69 1.17 -27.41
CA ASP A 120 36.52 1.84 -28.70
C ASP A 120 35.92 0.89 -29.74
N ARG A 121 34.87 1.33 -30.43
CA ARG A 121 34.27 0.58 -31.55
C ARG A 121 35.10 0.68 -32.83
N SER A 122 35.94 1.71 -32.95
CA SER A 122 36.84 1.89 -34.10
C SER A 122 38.04 0.95 -34.00
N THR A 123 38.22 0.12 -35.03
CA THR A 123 39.40 -0.75 -35.19
C THR A 123 40.47 -0.16 -36.11
N ALA A 124 40.19 0.98 -36.75
CA ALA A 124 41.07 1.63 -37.71
C ALA A 124 41.79 2.88 -37.14
N GLY A 125 42.97 3.19 -37.66
CA GLY A 125 43.73 4.40 -37.33
C GLY A 125 45.21 4.17 -36.98
N SER A 126 45.97 5.26 -36.95
CA SER A 126 47.38 5.25 -36.55
C SER A 126 47.54 4.85 -35.07
N ILE A 127 48.75 4.46 -34.67
CA ILE A 127 49.06 4.15 -33.25
C ILE A 127 48.75 5.36 -32.35
N ALA A 128 49.09 6.57 -32.81
CA ALA A 128 48.83 7.81 -32.08
C ALA A 128 47.32 8.07 -31.90
N GLN A 129 46.50 7.84 -32.94
CA GLN A 129 45.04 7.97 -32.84
C GLN A 129 44.44 6.95 -31.88
N ARG A 130 44.90 5.69 -31.91
CA ARG A 130 44.47 4.64 -30.98
C ARG A 130 44.83 4.98 -29.52
N ALA A 131 46.02 5.54 -29.28
CA ALA A 131 46.41 5.98 -27.95
C ALA A 131 45.51 7.12 -27.41
N ILE A 132 45.13 8.07 -28.26
CA ILE A 132 44.20 9.15 -27.90
C ILE A 132 42.81 8.59 -27.55
N ARG A 133 42.28 7.69 -28.39
CA ARG A 133 40.97 7.05 -28.15
C ARG A 133 40.96 6.21 -26.88
N GLN A 134 42.06 5.50 -26.59
CA GLN A 134 42.20 4.74 -25.34
C GLN A 134 42.15 5.66 -24.11
N SER A 135 42.78 6.83 -24.17
CA SER A 135 42.72 7.83 -23.09
C SER A 135 41.29 8.38 -22.90
N GLN A 136 40.55 8.61 -23.98
CA GLN A 136 39.15 9.02 -23.92
C GLN A 136 38.26 7.93 -23.31
N ALA A 137 38.43 6.66 -23.73
CA ALA A 137 37.70 5.53 -23.16
C ALA A 137 37.94 5.42 -21.65
N GLN A 138 39.19 5.57 -21.21
CA GLN A 138 39.54 5.56 -19.79
C GLN A 138 38.83 6.68 -19.02
N THR A 139 38.81 7.90 -19.58
CA THR A 139 38.10 9.05 -19.00
C THR A 139 36.60 8.76 -18.82
N TYR A 140 35.94 8.20 -19.83
CA TYR A 140 34.52 7.80 -19.72
C TYR A 140 34.32 6.70 -18.68
N ALA A 141 35.19 5.67 -18.66
CA ALA A 141 35.10 4.58 -17.70
C ALA A 141 35.24 5.07 -16.25
N ASP A 142 36.14 6.03 -16.00
CA ASP A 142 36.34 6.63 -14.67
C ASP A 142 35.12 7.49 -14.27
N ASP A 143 34.56 8.30 -15.17
CA ASP A 143 33.37 9.11 -14.87
C ASP A 143 32.12 8.24 -14.61
N ILE A 144 31.90 7.19 -15.41
CA ILE A 144 30.81 6.22 -15.20
C ILE A 144 30.94 5.57 -13.82
N ARG A 145 32.12 5.03 -13.49
CA ARG A 145 32.37 4.39 -12.18
C ARG A 145 32.19 5.36 -11.02
N GLN A 146 32.66 6.60 -11.16
CA GLN A 146 32.49 7.64 -10.15
C GLN A 146 31.00 7.95 -9.90
N ARG A 147 30.20 8.12 -10.96
CA ARG A 147 28.76 8.41 -10.83
C ARG A 147 27.99 7.21 -10.29
N ALA A 148 28.35 5.99 -10.68
CA ALA A 148 27.79 4.78 -10.10
C ALA A 148 28.07 4.69 -8.59
N ALA A 149 29.29 5.02 -8.15
CA ALA A 149 29.64 5.03 -6.73
C ALA A 149 28.84 6.10 -5.96
N GLN A 150 28.52 7.23 -6.59
CA GLN A 150 27.65 8.24 -6.00
C GLN A 150 26.22 7.75 -5.79
N VAL A 151 25.67 6.92 -6.69
CA VAL A 151 24.34 6.30 -6.50
C VAL A 151 24.34 5.44 -5.23
N VAL A 152 25.34 4.57 -5.08
CA VAL A 152 25.47 3.68 -3.90
C VAL A 152 25.66 4.48 -2.60
N ALA A 153 26.54 5.49 -2.62
CA ALA A 153 26.79 6.31 -1.44
C ALA A 153 25.55 7.12 -1.03
N LEU A 154 24.81 7.64 -2.00
CA LEU A 154 23.58 8.36 -1.76
C LEU A 154 22.49 7.45 -1.18
N ASP A 155 22.37 6.22 -1.69
CA ASP A 155 21.43 5.21 -1.19
C ASP A 155 21.68 4.91 0.30
N GLN A 156 22.94 4.68 0.68
CA GLN A 156 23.34 4.49 2.07
C GLN A 156 23.03 5.71 2.94
N GLN A 157 23.25 6.92 2.42
CA GLN A 157 22.92 8.15 3.13
C GLN A 157 21.40 8.29 3.35
N VAL A 158 20.59 7.99 2.34
CA VAL A 158 19.12 8.01 2.43
C VAL A 158 18.65 6.99 3.46
N ALA A 159 19.15 5.76 3.39
CA ALA A 159 18.85 4.70 4.35
C ALA A 159 19.19 5.14 5.80
N GLY A 160 20.34 5.77 6.00
CA GLY A 160 20.74 6.32 7.30
C GLY A 160 19.78 7.41 7.81
N LYS A 161 19.38 8.36 6.96
CA LYS A 161 18.42 9.42 7.32
C LYS A 161 17.06 8.86 7.70
N VAL A 162 16.55 7.91 6.90
CA VAL A 162 15.27 7.25 7.17
C VAL A 162 15.33 6.47 8.48
N THR A 163 16.39 5.66 8.68
CA THR A 163 16.59 4.89 9.92
C THR A 163 16.62 5.78 11.15
N ALA A 164 17.34 6.91 11.08
CA ALA A 164 17.40 7.87 12.17
C ALA A 164 16.04 8.52 12.45
N ALA A 165 15.26 8.83 11.41
CA ALA A 165 13.96 9.47 11.56
C ALA A 165 12.90 8.56 12.21
N VAL A 166 12.97 7.24 11.99
CA VAL A 166 12.02 6.27 12.57
C VAL A 166 12.50 5.64 13.88
N ALA A 167 13.70 5.99 14.34
CA ALA A 167 14.29 5.43 15.54
C ALA A 167 13.47 5.78 16.80
N GLY A 168 13.27 4.80 17.68
CA GLY A 168 12.59 5.00 18.97
C GLY A 168 11.05 5.11 18.90
N ILE A 169 10.44 5.11 17.70
CA ILE A 169 8.97 5.09 17.56
C ILE A 169 8.37 3.89 18.31
N ARG A 170 8.99 2.70 18.17
CA ARG A 170 8.56 1.48 18.86
C ARG A 170 8.54 1.62 20.38
N ASP A 171 9.52 2.32 20.93
CA ASP A 171 9.71 2.46 22.38
C ASP A 171 8.81 3.55 22.99
N THR A 172 8.14 4.33 22.15
CA THR A 172 7.26 5.43 22.58
C THR A 172 5.95 4.92 23.18
N PHE A 173 5.47 3.77 22.73
CA PHE A 173 4.24 3.17 23.19
C PHE A 173 4.55 1.98 24.11
N PRO A 174 3.76 1.80 25.19
CA PRO A 174 3.94 0.64 26.05
C PRO A 174 3.80 -0.65 25.21
N PRO A 175 4.63 -1.67 25.48
CA PRO A 175 4.48 -2.97 24.83
C PRO A 175 3.09 -3.52 25.12
N GLU A 176 2.53 -4.27 24.17
CA GLU A 176 1.28 -5.00 24.43
C GLU A 176 1.45 -5.86 25.69
N PRO A 177 0.48 -5.84 26.61
CA PRO A 177 0.55 -6.69 27.79
C PRO A 177 0.65 -8.15 27.35
N ASN A 178 1.65 -8.85 27.87
CA ASN A 178 1.90 -10.24 27.53
C ASN A 178 0.65 -11.08 27.92
N PRO A 179 0.03 -11.85 27.01
CA PRO A 179 -1.16 -12.63 27.34
C PRO A 179 -0.95 -13.61 28.51
N ASP A 180 0.30 -14.01 28.74
CA ASP A 180 0.70 -14.95 29.79
C ASP A 180 1.09 -14.29 31.12
N GLU A 181 1.10 -12.96 31.23
CA GLU A 181 1.35 -12.30 32.52
C GLU A 181 0.10 -12.35 33.42
N PRO A 182 0.20 -12.85 34.66
CA PRO A 182 -0.94 -12.89 35.57
C PRO A 182 -1.41 -11.47 35.87
N ARG A 183 -2.59 -11.13 35.34
CA ARG A 183 -3.22 -9.82 35.56
C ARG A 183 -3.34 -9.57 37.06
N PRO A 184 -2.93 -8.40 37.57
CA PRO A 184 -3.20 -8.02 38.95
C PRO A 184 -4.70 -8.15 39.21
N ARG A 185 -5.07 -8.81 40.31
CA ARG A 185 -6.48 -8.95 40.68
C ARG A 185 -7.10 -7.55 40.77
N PRO A 186 -8.17 -7.25 40.00
CA PRO A 186 -8.78 -5.93 40.05
C PRO A 186 -9.30 -5.67 41.47
N LYS A 187 -8.86 -4.58 42.08
CA LYS A 187 -9.31 -4.13 43.42
C LYS A 187 -10.72 -3.52 43.40
N VAL A 188 -11.34 -3.44 42.22
CA VAL A 188 -12.71 -3.00 42.01
C VAL A 188 -13.47 -4.15 41.37
N GLN A 189 -14.46 -4.67 42.08
CA GLN A 189 -15.35 -5.74 41.60
C GLN A 189 -16.62 -5.08 41.09
N ALA A 190 -16.96 -5.28 39.81
CA ALA A 190 -18.26 -4.86 39.31
C ALA A 190 -19.35 -5.66 40.02
N VAL A 191 -20.32 -4.96 40.62
CA VAL A 191 -21.51 -5.59 41.19
C VAL A 191 -22.41 -5.94 40.01
N ASP A 192 -22.66 -7.23 39.80
CA ASP A 192 -23.61 -7.71 38.79
C ASP A 192 -25.02 -7.27 39.23
N ASN A 193 -25.53 -6.23 38.59
CA ASN A 193 -26.95 -5.90 38.64
C ASN A 193 -27.55 -6.52 37.38
N HIS A 194 -28.27 -7.63 37.52
CA HIS A 194 -28.82 -8.49 36.44
C HIS A 194 -29.80 -7.81 35.47
N THR A 195 -29.90 -6.48 35.50
CA THR A 195 -30.50 -5.65 34.47
C THR A 195 -29.42 -4.69 33.96
N PHE A 196 -28.70 -5.12 32.92
CA PHE A 196 -27.84 -4.25 32.15
C PHE A 196 -28.66 -3.02 31.72
N LYS A 197 -28.27 -1.83 32.21
CA LYS A 197 -28.74 -0.58 31.63
C LYS A 197 -28.04 -0.48 30.28
N GLN A 198 -28.76 -0.81 29.21
CA GLN A 198 -28.28 -0.59 27.85
C GLN A 198 -27.94 0.90 27.71
N GLU A 199 -26.81 1.18 27.09
CA GLU A 199 -26.45 2.53 26.68
C GLU A 199 -27.63 3.15 25.91
N PRO A 200 -27.93 4.45 26.07
CA PRO A 200 -28.72 5.10 25.04
C PRO A 200 -27.97 4.89 23.72
N PRO A 201 -28.63 4.40 22.65
CA PRO A 201 -27.95 4.07 21.42
C PRO A 201 -27.09 5.25 20.96
N PRO A 202 -25.84 5.01 20.52
CA PRO A 202 -24.98 6.07 20.04
C PRO A 202 -25.75 6.90 19.00
N ALA A 203 -25.64 8.22 19.10
CA ALA A 203 -26.22 9.12 18.12
C ALA A 203 -25.53 8.86 16.77
N GLY A 204 -26.14 7.97 15.97
CA GLY A 204 -25.66 7.47 14.68
C GLY A 204 -25.09 6.05 14.78
N SER A 205 -25.88 5.02 14.44
CA SER A 205 -25.37 3.66 14.20
C SER A 205 -24.35 3.68 13.06
N TYR A 206 -23.20 2.99 13.20
CA TYR A 206 -22.25 2.78 12.09
C TYR A 206 -23.04 2.32 10.86
N PRO A 207 -22.86 2.95 9.70
CA PRO A 207 -23.77 2.79 8.56
C PRO A 207 -23.48 1.49 7.80
N THR A 208 -23.50 0.35 8.50
CA THR A 208 -23.24 -1.01 8.01
C THR A 208 -24.03 -1.33 6.74
N ASN A 209 -25.24 -0.76 6.64
CA ASN A 209 -26.16 -1.02 5.54
C ASN A 209 -26.11 0.02 4.40
N GLU A 210 -25.31 1.08 4.54
CA GLU A 210 -25.09 2.07 3.48
C GLU A 210 -24.61 1.38 2.20
N VAL A 211 -25.21 1.74 1.07
CA VAL A 211 -24.80 1.27 -0.25
C VAL A 211 -23.60 2.08 -0.70
N VAL A 212 -22.44 1.42 -0.82
CA VAL A 212 -21.18 2.02 -1.29
C VAL A 212 -21.14 2.04 -2.82
N ALA A 213 -21.63 0.97 -3.44
CA ALA A 213 -21.75 0.86 -4.88
C ALA A 213 -22.82 -0.18 -5.25
N GLU A 214 -23.29 -0.10 -6.48
CA GLU A 214 -24.16 -1.09 -7.10
C GLU A 214 -23.78 -1.23 -8.56
N ALA A 215 -24.02 -2.41 -9.12
CA ALA A 215 -23.78 -2.74 -10.51
C ALA A 215 -24.73 -3.87 -10.93
N THR A 216 -25.07 -3.91 -12.21
CA THR A 216 -25.87 -4.99 -12.79
C THR A 216 -24.97 -5.77 -13.73
N GLU A 217 -24.91 -7.08 -13.55
CA GLU A 217 -24.09 -7.96 -14.37
C GLU A 217 -24.79 -8.35 -15.68
N LEU A 218 -24.10 -9.07 -16.57
CA LEU A 218 -24.54 -9.31 -17.95
C LEU A 218 -25.80 -10.19 -18.07
N ASP A 219 -26.11 -11.02 -17.06
CA ASP A 219 -27.33 -11.81 -16.97
C ASP A 219 -28.49 -11.05 -16.27
N GLY A 220 -28.27 -9.78 -15.88
CA GLY A 220 -29.30 -8.88 -15.36
C GLY A 220 -29.51 -8.88 -13.84
N ASN A 221 -28.72 -9.61 -13.06
CA ASN A 221 -28.76 -9.59 -11.61
C ASN A 221 -28.22 -8.26 -11.06
N HIS A 222 -29.03 -7.59 -10.25
CA HIS A 222 -28.61 -6.38 -9.54
C HIS A 222 -27.75 -6.77 -8.32
N VAL A 223 -26.52 -6.29 -8.24
CA VAL A 223 -25.59 -6.58 -7.14
C VAL A 223 -25.30 -5.32 -6.36
N VAL A 224 -25.45 -5.41 -5.04
CA VAL A 224 -25.19 -4.29 -4.11
C VAL A 224 -23.91 -4.54 -3.32
N LEU A 225 -23.02 -3.55 -3.29
CA LEU A 225 -21.90 -3.48 -2.36
C LEU A 225 -22.27 -2.55 -1.21
N ARG A 226 -22.52 -3.13 -0.02
CA ARG A 226 -22.77 -2.36 1.21
C ARG A 226 -21.47 -2.07 1.95
N ARG A 227 -21.50 -1.07 2.84
CA ARG A 227 -20.40 -0.76 3.76
C ARG A 227 -19.94 -2.02 4.50
N GLY A 228 -20.87 -2.72 5.13
CA GLY A 228 -20.60 -3.94 5.88
C GLY A 228 -19.79 -3.69 7.15
N TYR A 229 -19.04 -4.69 7.57
CA TYR A 229 -18.09 -4.62 8.68
C TYR A 229 -17.03 -5.72 8.52
N TYR A 230 -15.92 -5.60 9.23
CA TYR A 230 -14.93 -6.66 9.37
C TYR A 230 -14.39 -6.72 10.80
N ASP A 231 -14.38 -7.91 11.37
CA ASP A 231 -13.76 -8.21 12.66
C ASP A 231 -12.54 -9.09 12.41
N GLU A 232 -11.35 -8.53 12.63
CA GLU A 232 -10.06 -9.20 12.43
C GLU A 232 -9.88 -10.40 13.37
N ARG A 233 -10.38 -10.32 14.60
CA ARG A 233 -10.21 -11.39 15.60
C ARG A 233 -11.02 -12.62 15.24
N THR A 234 -12.24 -12.42 14.75
CA THR A 234 -13.13 -13.53 14.37
C THR A 234 -13.05 -13.88 12.88
N GLN A 235 -12.37 -13.05 12.08
CA GLN A 235 -12.28 -13.15 10.62
C GLN A 235 -13.67 -13.07 9.93
N GLN A 236 -14.68 -12.59 10.66
CA GLN A 236 -16.05 -12.44 10.19
C GLN A 236 -16.30 -11.04 9.65
N GLY A 237 -17.31 -10.94 8.79
CA GLY A 237 -17.65 -9.67 8.15
C GLY A 237 -18.25 -9.86 6.78
N PHE A 238 -18.64 -8.75 6.16
CA PHE A 238 -19.10 -8.71 4.78
C PHE A 238 -18.89 -7.33 4.16
N GLY A 239 -19.19 -7.20 2.88
CA GLY A 239 -19.24 -5.90 2.19
C GLY A 239 -17.87 -5.28 1.97
N TRP A 240 -17.89 -3.96 1.80
CA TRP A 240 -16.73 -3.15 1.51
C TRP A 240 -15.65 -3.26 2.57
N ASP A 241 -16.03 -3.19 3.85
CA ASP A 241 -15.08 -3.24 4.96
C ASP A 241 -14.29 -4.55 4.99
N LYS A 242 -14.94 -5.68 4.67
CA LYS A 242 -14.22 -6.96 4.55
C LYS A 242 -13.27 -6.97 3.35
N ALA A 243 -13.69 -6.47 2.20
CA ALA A 243 -12.81 -6.39 1.02
C ALA A 243 -11.61 -5.45 1.27
N PHE A 244 -11.85 -4.34 1.98
CA PHE A 244 -10.84 -3.34 2.31
C PHE A 244 -9.85 -3.85 3.35
N TRP A 245 -10.33 -4.23 4.54
CA TRP A 245 -9.46 -4.57 5.67
C TRP A 245 -8.80 -5.93 5.52
N ARG A 246 -9.51 -6.93 4.99
CA ARG A 246 -8.95 -8.29 4.83
C ARG A 246 -8.14 -8.44 3.55
N HIS A 247 -8.61 -7.86 2.44
CA HIS A 247 -8.08 -8.16 1.11
C HIS A 247 -7.41 -6.98 0.42
N HIS A 248 -7.31 -5.82 1.09
CA HIS A 248 -6.67 -4.62 0.56
C HIS A 248 -7.26 -4.13 -0.76
N VAL A 249 -8.55 -4.39 -1.01
CA VAL A 249 -9.26 -3.72 -2.11
C VAL A 249 -9.66 -2.32 -1.63
N THR A 250 -8.97 -1.30 -2.13
CA THR A 250 -9.10 0.08 -1.64
C THR A 250 -9.87 0.99 -2.60
N ASN A 251 -10.11 0.56 -3.84
CA ASN A 251 -10.90 1.28 -4.83
C ASN A 251 -12.27 0.60 -5.09
N PRO A 252 -13.40 1.18 -4.65
CA PRO A 252 -14.72 0.58 -4.86
C PRO A 252 -15.18 0.58 -6.32
N ASN A 253 -14.55 1.36 -7.21
CA ASN A 253 -14.85 1.31 -8.64
C ASN A 253 -14.44 -0.03 -9.28
N VAL A 254 -13.48 -0.75 -8.68
CA VAL A 254 -13.11 -2.12 -9.07
C VAL A 254 -14.35 -3.01 -9.02
N PHE A 255 -15.19 -2.90 -7.99
CA PHE A 255 -16.42 -3.68 -7.91
C PHE A 255 -17.37 -3.37 -9.08
N LYS A 256 -17.61 -2.09 -9.37
CA LYS A 256 -18.55 -1.69 -10.42
C LYS A 256 -18.11 -2.20 -11.78
N ASP A 257 -16.83 -2.04 -12.09
CA ASP A 257 -16.27 -2.46 -13.36
C ASP A 257 -16.31 -3.98 -13.53
N LEU A 258 -15.84 -4.75 -12.54
CA LEU A 258 -15.81 -6.20 -12.60
C LEU A 258 -17.21 -6.80 -12.72
N ILE A 259 -18.19 -6.30 -11.96
CA ILE A 259 -19.55 -6.84 -12.01
C ILE A 259 -20.23 -6.49 -13.33
N SER A 260 -20.09 -5.25 -13.83
CA SER A 260 -20.79 -4.81 -15.05
C SER A 260 -20.37 -5.59 -16.30
N HIS A 261 -19.20 -6.22 -16.28
CA HIS A 261 -18.64 -6.96 -17.42
C HIS A 261 -18.54 -8.48 -17.18
N SER A 262 -19.17 -9.01 -16.14
CA SER A 262 -19.06 -10.44 -15.79
C SER A 262 -20.39 -11.17 -15.77
N ARG A 263 -20.29 -12.50 -15.65
CA ARG A 263 -21.40 -13.44 -15.38
C ARG A 263 -20.99 -14.33 -14.21
N PRO A 264 -21.92 -14.76 -13.35
CA PRO A 264 -21.58 -15.66 -12.25
C PRO A 264 -21.18 -17.04 -12.77
N ILE A 265 -20.05 -17.57 -12.29
CA ILE A 265 -19.61 -18.94 -12.58
C ILE A 265 -20.36 -19.98 -11.76
N SER A 266 -21.05 -19.56 -10.69
CA SER A 266 -21.87 -20.41 -9.85
C SER A 266 -23.02 -19.60 -9.26
N SER A 267 -24.20 -20.21 -9.22
CA SER A 267 -25.39 -19.71 -8.53
C SER A 267 -25.99 -20.86 -7.71
N LYS A 268 -25.96 -20.73 -6.38
CA LYS A 268 -26.50 -21.73 -5.43
C LYS A 268 -27.19 -21.02 -4.28
N ASP A 269 -28.47 -21.34 -4.03
CA ASP A 269 -29.27 -20.79 -2.93
C ASP A 269 -29.21 -19.24 -2.81
N GLY A 270 -29.17 -18.56 -3.96
CA GLY A 270 -29.05 -17.10 -4.05
C GLY A 270 -27.69 -16.54 -3.65
N THR A 271 -26.67 -17.38 -3.54
CA THR A 271 -25.26 -16.97 -3.52
C THR A 271 -24.65 -17.12 -4.91
N LEU A 272 -24.18 -15.99 -5.44
CA LEU A 272 -23.49 -15.88 -6.72
C LEU A 272 -21.98 -15.79 -6.50
N VAL A 273 -21.21 -16.47 -7.33
CA VAL A 273 -19.74 -16.37 -7.36
C VAL A 273 -19.31 -15.91 -8.74
N TYR A 274 -18.53 -14.84 -8.79
CA TYR A 274 -17.93 -14.30 -9.99
C TYR A 274 -16.43 -14.55 -9.93
N GLU A 275 -15.84 -14.87 -11.07
CA GLU A 275 -14.39 -14.90 -11.28
C GLU A 275 -14.08 -14.12 -12.55
N VAL A 276 -13.40 -12.99 -12.38
CA VAL A 276 -13.18 -12.02 -13.44
C VAL A 276 -11.69 -11.86 -13.67
N PRO A 277 -11.14 -12.35 -14.80
CA PRO A 277 -9.76 -12.11 -15.15
C PRO A 277 -9.57 -10.63 -15.54
N ILE A 278 -8.53 -10.01 -14.99
CA ILE A 278 -8.13 -8.64 -15.34
C ILE A 278 -6.66 -8.60 -15.71
N ASN A 279 -6.36 -7.77 -16.70
CA ASN A 279 -5.00 -7.50 -17.16
C ASN A 279 -4.62 -6.06 -16.82
N ARG A 280 -3.35 -5.84 -16.49
CA ARG A 280 -2.82 -4.50 -16.32
C ARG A 280 -2.45 -3.96 -17.70
N VAL A 281 -3.02 -2.81 -18.04
CA VAL A 281 -2.72 -2.10 -19.29
C VAL A 281 -2.00 -0.79 -19.00
N HIS A 282 -1.10 -0.41 -19.90
CA HIS A 282 -0.47 0.90 -19.95
C HIS A 282 -1.08 1.70 -21.08
N CYS A 283 -1.95 2.66 -20.74
CA CYS A 283 -2.56 3.54 -21.73
C CYS A 283 -1.76 4.83 -21.87
N THR A 284 -1.36 5.15 -23.09
CA THR A 284 -0.81 6.45 -23.48
C THR A 284 -1.86 7.25 -24.25
N GLN A 285 -1.78 8.58 -24.17
CA GLN A 285 -2.70 9.43 -24.90
C GLN A 285 -2.28 9.46 -26.38
N GLY A 286 -3.01 8.75 -27.22
CA GLY A 286 -2.75 8.66 -28.65
C GLY A 286 -3.07 9.95 -29.41
N SER A 287 -2.63 9.99 -30.66
CA SER A 287 -2.98 11.09 -31.58
C SER A 287 -4.50 11.15 -31.76
N PHE A 288 -5.10 12.34 -31.72
CA PHE A 288 -6.56 12.58 -31.77
C PHE A 288 -7.37 12.21 -30.52
N GLY A 289 -6.73 11.93 -29.38
CA GLY A 289 -7.42 11.71 -28.10
C GLY A 289 -8.01 10.31 -27.90
N ILE A 290 -7.67 9.37 -28.78
CA ILE A 290 -7.94 7.94 -28.59
C ILE A 290 -6.81 7.37 -27.71
N ALA A 291 -7.14 6.71 -26.62
CA ALA A 291 -6.15 6.05 -25.76
C ALA A 291 -5.55 4.85 -26.50
N ASP A 292 -4.22 4.76 -26.53
CA ASP A 292 -3.49 3.60 -27.03
C ASP A 292 -2.99 2.80 -25.82
N CYS A 293 -3.52 1.58 -25.64
CA CYS A 293 -3.32 0.78 -24.44
C CYS A 293 -2.55 -0.50 -24.77
N GLU A 294 -1.38 -0.65 -24.16
CA GLU A 294 -0.55 -1.86 -24.27
C GLU A 294 -0.73 -2.75 -23.04
N ASP A 295 -0.88 -4.06 -23.26
CA ASP A 295 -0.89 -5.04 -22.16
C ASP A 295 0.52 -5.15 -21.55
N THR A 296 0.62 -5.04 -20.22
CA THR A 296 1.92 -5.15 -19.53
C THR A 296 2.33 -6.62 -19.30
N GLY A 297 1.45 -7.58 -19.63
CA GLY A 297 1.62 -9.01 -19.37
C GLY A 297 1.33 -9.41 -17.92
N GLU A 298 0.93 -8.46 -17.06
CA GLU A 298 0.52 -8.73 -15.68
C GLU A 298 -0.99 -8.97 -15.65
N SER A 299 -1.41 -10.08 -15.04
CA SER A 299 -2.83 -10.45 -14.96
C SER A 299 -3.16 -11.17 -13.66
N LEU A 300 -4.41 -11.07 -13.22
CA LEU A 300 -4.94 -11.85 -12.10
C LEU A 300 -6.44 -12.08 -12.25
N THR A 301 -7.01 -12.98 -11.45
CA THR A 301 -8.46 -13.20 -11.40
C THR A 301 -9.02 -12.68 -10.09
N MET A 302 -10.04 -11.82 -10.16
CA MET A 302 -10.78 -11.35 -8.99
C MET A 302 -11.98 -12.25 -8.74
N ARG A 303 -12.14 -12.75 -7.52
CA ARG A 303 -13.32 -13.47 -7.07
C ARG A 303 -14.23 -12.55 -6.27
N ILE A 304 -15.52 -12.53 -6.61
CA ILE A 304 -16.55 -11.80 -5.88
C ILE A 304 -17.62 -12.79 -5.45
N VAL A 305 -17.93 -12.83 -4.17
CA VAL A 305 -18.99 -13.68 -3.61
C VAL A 305 -20.11 -12.77 -3.15
N VAL A 306 -21.31 -12.99 -3.67
CA VAL A 306 -22.49 -12.15 -3.47
C VAL A 306 -23.61 -13.01 -2.93
N ASN A 307 -24.46 -12.45 -2.06
CA ASN A 307 -25.75 -13.04 -1.75
C ASN A 307 -26.87 -12.07 -2.14
N VAL A 308 -27.65 -12.47 -3.14
CA VAL A 308 -28.73 -11.68 -3.74
C VAL A 308 -30.09 -11.94 -3.09
N ASN A 309 -30.16 -12.85 -2.11
CA ASN A 309 -31.42 -13.10 -1.39
C ASN A 309 -31.90 -11.87 -0.64
N GLU A 310 -33.17 -11.53 -0.85
CA GLU A 310 -33.91 -10.52 -0.12
C GLU A 310 -34.53 -11.10 1.17
N GLY A 311 -35.07 -10.25 2.04
CA GLY A 311 -35.77 -10.60 3.28
C GLY A 311 -34.88 -10.87 4.49
N ARG A 312 -33.61 -10.44 4.49
CA ARG A 312 -32.66 -10.77 5.56
C ARG A 312 -32.85 -9.89 6.80
N ALA A 313 -33.00 -10.53 7.97
CA ALA A 313 -32.97 -9.87 9.27
C ALA A 313 -31.64 -9.09 9.44
N GLY A 314 -31.72 -7.76 9.62
CA GLY A 314 -30.57 -6.86 9.76
C GLY A 314 -30.38 -5.85 8.61
N ILE A 315 -31.13 -5.98 7.51
CA ILE A 315 -31.21 -4.96 6.44
C ILE A 315 -32.49 -4.13 6.67
N PRO A 316 -32.40 -2.79 6.85
CA PRO A 316 -33.53 -1.94 7.21
C PRO A 316 -34.74 -2.07 6.28
N ASP A 317 -34.48 -2.22 4.98
CA ASP A 317 -35.52 -2.32 3.95
C ASP A 317 -35.81 -3.77 3.53
N GLY A 318 -35.24 -4.76 4.21
CA GLY A 318 -35.35 -6.16 3.82
C GLY A 318 -34.70 -6.49 2.46
N GLY A 319 -33.91 -5.60 1.87
CA GLY A 319 -33.22 -5.85 0.60
C GLY A 319 -32.07 -6.87 0.71
N GLN A 320 -31.40 -7.13 -0.41
CA GLN A 320 -30.28 -8.09 -0.45
C GLN A 320 -29.12 -7.70 0.48
N LYS A 321 -28.42 -8.72 1.02
CA LYS A 321 -27.16 -8.52 1.76
C LYS A 321 -26.06 -7.99 0.84
N GLY A 322 -26.05 -8.44 -0.42
CA GLY A 322 -25.09 -8.00 -1.41
C GLY A 322 -23.75 -8.71 -1.30
N VAL A 323 -22.67 -8.01 -1.61
CA VAL A 323 -21.30 -8.56 -1.60
C VAL A 323 -20.93 -9.08 -0.20
N ILE A 324 -20.59 -10.37 -0.13
CA ILE A 324 -20.01 -11.00 1.06
C ILE A 324 -18.52 -10.69 1.14
N SER A 325 -17.80 -10.85 0.02
CA SER A 325 -16.36 -10.56 -0.04
C SER A 325 -15.90 -10.42 -1.50
N MET A 326 -14.80 -9.71 -1.71
CA MET A 326 -14.14 -9.50 -3.00
C MET A 326 -12.62 -9.53 -2.78
N TYR A 327 -11.92 -10.36 -3.56
CA TYR A 327 -10.49 -10.62 -3.38
C TYR A 327 -9.86 -11.25 -4.63
N PRO A 328 -8.54 -11.10 -4.86
CA PRO A 328 -7.86 -11.79 -5.95
C PRO A 328 -7.64 -13.28 -5.65
N LEU A 329 -7.63 -14.14 -6.65
CA LEU A 329 -7.18 -15.53 -6.51
C LEU A 329 -5.66 -15.62 -6.45
N ALA A 330 -5.15 -16.63 -5.75
CA ALA A 330 -3.72 -16.91 -5.67
C ALA A 330 -3.12 -17.21 -7.06
N GLY A 331 -1.85 -16.86 -7.25
CA GLY A 331 -1.12 -17.08 -8.51
C GLY A 331 -1.19 -15.92 -9.52
N GLY A 332 -1.99 -14.89 -9.27
CA GLY A 332 -2.02 -13.67 -10.09
C GLY A 332 -0.84 -12.72 -9.85
N SER A 333 -0.53 -11.88 -10.84
CA SER A 333 0.59 -10.93 -10.80
C SER A 333 0.48 -9.94 -9.63
N GLY A 334 1.41 -10.05 -8.68
CA GLY A 334 1.47 -9.20 -7.48
C GLY A 334 0.52 -9.59 -6.35
N VAL A 335 -0.26 -10.67 -6.50
CA VAL A 335 -1.11 -11.18 -5.43
C VAL A 335 -0.25 -11.80 -4.33
N VAL A 336 -0.48 -11.39 -3.09
CA VAL A 336 0.19 -11.97 -1.92
C VAL A 336 -0.77 -12.92 -1.22
N GLU A 337 -0.40 -14.19 -1.09
CA GLU A 337 -1.14 -15.16 -0.28
C GLU A 337 -0.59 -15.12 1.16
N VAL A 338 -1.44 -14.72 2.11
CA VAL A 338 -1.09 -14.64 3.53
C VAL A 338 -1.20 -16.03 4.16
N GLU A 339 -2.30 -16.71 3.87
CA GLU A 339 -2.63 -18.08 4.27
C GLU A 339 -3.55 -18.71 3.21
N PRO A 340 -3.72 -20.05 3.21
CA PRO A 340 -4.62 -20.71 2.26
C PRO A 340 -6.03 -20.10 2.25
N GLY A 341 -6.43 -19.55 1.10
CA GLY A 341 -7.73 -18.89 0.93
C GLY A 341 -7.80 -17.44 1.45
N TRP A 342 -6.66 -16.85 1.82
CA TRP A 342 -6.54 -15.43 2.17
C TRP A 342 -5.45 -14.76 1.34
N THR A 343 -5.88 -13.88 0.45
CA THR A 343 -5.03 -13.12 -0.47
C THR A 343 -5.19 -11.61 -0.28
N LEU A 344 -4.13 -10.87 -0.61
CA LEU A 344 -4.09 -9.41 -0.66
C LEU A 344 -4.04 -8.92 -2.10
N CYS A 345 -4.84 -7.89 -2.37
CA CYS A 345 -4.94 -7.23 -3.66
C CYS A 345 -3.68 -6.39 -3.94
N PRO A 346 -3.01 -6.57 -5.10
CA PRO A 346 -1.87 -5.76 -5.45
C PRO A 346 -2.28 -4.29 -5.70
N PRO A 347 -1.38 -3.33 -5.42
CA PRO A 347 -1.70 -1.90 -5.58
C PRO A 347 -2.17 -1.49 -6.99
N TRP A 348 -1.72 -2.18 -8.04
CA TRP A 348 -2.05 -1.80 -9.42
C TRP A 348 -3.55 -1.98 -9.76
N VAL A 349 -4.23 -2.95 -9.13
CA VAL A 349 -5.69 -3.15 -9.27
C VAL A 349 -6.47 -1.98 -8.67
N ASN A 350 -5.93 -1.38 -7.61
CA ASN A 350 -6.58 -0.26 -6.94
C ASN A 350 -6.32 1.09 -7.62
N LYS A 351 -5.18 1.24 -8.31
CA LYS A 351 -4.74 2.51 -8.91
C LYS A 351 -5.37 2.80 -10.27
N ASN A 352 -5.76 1.78 -11.03
CA ASN A 352 -6.35 1.91 -12.36
C ASN A 352 -7.74 1.28 -12.36
N VAL A 353 -8.68 1.84 -13.13
CA VAL A 353 -9.90 1.09 -13.47
C VAL A 353 -9.42 -0.09 -14.32
N PRO A 354 -9.62 -1.35 -13.92
CA PRO A 354 -9.32 -2.48 -14.79
C PRO A 354 -10.11 -2.28 -16.08
N ILE A 355 -9.47 -2.41 -17.23
CA ILE A 355 -10.20 -2.51 -18.49
C ILE A 355 -10.40 -4.02 -18.69
N ASN A 356 -11.65 -4.47 -18.57
CA ASN A 356 -12.04 -5.85 -18.90
C ASN A 356 -12.11 -6.07 -20.41
#